data_AF-A0A5C6UVU3-F1
#
_entry.id   AF-A0A5C6UVU3-F1
#
_cell.length_a   1.000
_cell.length_b   1.000
_cell.length_c   1.000
_cell.angle_alpha   90.00
_cell.angle_beta   90.00
_cell.angle_gamma   90.00
#
_symmetry.space_group_name_H-M   'P 1'
#
loop_
_entity.id
_entity.type
_entity.pdbx_description
1 polymer ?
#
loop_
_entity_poly.entity_id
_entity_poly.type
_entity_poly.pdbx_seq_one_letter_code
_entity_poly.pdbx_strand_id
1 'polypeptide(L)' 'MRRTEMTKQNARSKGYLALGSATATVALAAMLSSTVLVAGVPVTAWLTYRWLRYRAEWGLRF' A
#
# COMPACT_ATOMS: atom_id res chain seq x y z
N MET A 1 7.22 -6.82 26.42
CA MET A 1 6.33 -6.12 25.47
C MET A 1 6.77 -6.36 24.01
N ARG A 2 5.87 -6.92 23.20
CA ARG A 2 5.36 -6.24 21.98
C ARG A 2 6.27 -5.95 20.77
N ARG A 3 7.52 -6.44 20.65
CA ARG A 3 8.30 -6.16 19.42
C ARG A 3 7.65 -6.72 18.15
N THR A 4 7.09 -7.93 18.22
CA THR A 4 6.38 -8.61 17.11
C THR A 4 4.99 -8.02 16.84
N GLU A 5 4.30 -7.55 17.88
CA GLU A 5 3.00 -6.88 17.74
C GLU A 5 3.14 -5.52 17.07
N MET A 6 4.13 -4.70 17.47
CA MET A 6 4.40 -3.43 16.80
C MET A 6 4.79 -3.61 15.31
N THR A 7 5.53 -4.66 14.97
CA THR A 7 5.87 -4.96 13.57
C THR A 7 4.65 -5.38 12.76
N LYS A 8 3.78 -6.22 13.33
CA LYS A 8 2.47 -6.57 12.72
C LYS A 8 1.58 -5.35 12.53
N GLN A 9 1.52 -4.44 13.52
CA GLN A 9 0.73 -3.22 13.45
C GLN A 9 1.27 -2.26 12.38
N ASN A 10 2.59 -2.10 12.29
CA ASN A 10 3.23 -1.30 11.24
C ASN A 10 3.03 -1.91 9.85
N ALA A 11 3.06 -3.23 9.72
CA ALA A 11 2.77 -3.90 8.45
C ALA A 11 1.30 -3.73 8.03
N ARG A 12 0.36 -3.75 8.99
CA ARG A 12 -1.06 -3.41 8.72
C ARG A 12 -1.22 -1.95 8.33
N SER A 13 -0.57 -1.01 9.02
CA SER A 13 -0.61 0.42 8.69
C SER A 13 -0.07 0.70 7.29
N LYS A 14 1.07 0.09 6.92
CA LYS A 14 1.61 0.15 5.55
C LYS A 14 0.67 -0.48 4.51
N GLY A 15 -0.04 -1.55 4.88
CA GLY A 15 -1.05 -2.18 4.04
C GLY A 15 -2.27 -1.27 3.83
N TYR A 16 -2.75 -0.60 4.87
CA TYR A 16 -3.83 0.40 4.77
C TYR A 16 -3.42 1.62 3.96
N LEU A 17 -2.16 2.05 4.04
CA LEU A 17 -1.63 3.10 3.17
C LEU A 17 -1.57 2.67 1.70
N ALA A 18 -1.18 1.43 1.41
CA ALA A 18 -1.18 0.90 0.05
C ALA A 18 -2.60 0.67 -0.50
N LEU A 19 -3.53 0.20 0.35
CA LEU A 19 -4.94 0.08 -0.01
C LEU A 19 -5.58 1.45 -0.21
N GLY A 20 -5.34 2.38 0.71
CA GLY A 20 -5.85 3.75 0.65
C GLY A 20 -5.32 4.51 -0.56
N SER A 21 -4.05 4.31 -0.93
CA SER A 21 -3.53 4.89 -2.18
C SER A 21 -4.15 4.26 -3.41
N ALA A 22 -4.36 2.94 -3.42
CA ALA A 22 -5.04 2.26 -4.53
C ALA A 22 -6.49 2.73 -4.70
N THR A 23 -7.27 2.83 -3.62
CA THR A 23 -8.64 3.36 -3.69
C THR A 23 -8.67 4.83 -4.06
N ALA A 24 -7.75 5.65 -3.54
CA ALA A 24 -7.66 7.07 -3.92
C ALA A 24 -7.32 7.23 -5.42
N THR A 25 -6.39 6.43 -5.94
CA THR A 25 -6.03 6.44 -7.36
C THR A 25 -7.20 6.02 -8.25
N VAL A 26 -7.93 4.96 -7.88
CA VAL A 26 -9.12 4.50 -8.63
C VAL A 26 -10.25 5.53 -8.56
N ALA A 27 -10.49 6.13 -7.40
CA ALA A 27 -11.50 7.17 -7.23
C ALA A 27 -11.17 8.44 -8.04
N LEU A 28 -9.90 8.89 -8.01
CA LEU A 28 -9.44 10.02 -8.81
C LEU A 28 -9.51 9.75 -10.32
N ALA A 29 -9.19 8.53 -10.75
CA ALA A 29 -9.34 8.12 -12.15
C ALA A 29 -10.80 8.10 -12.60
N ALA A 30 -11.73 7.69 -11.73
CA ALA A 30 -13.16 7.70 -12.01
C ALA A 30 -13.77 9.11 -12.06
N MET A 31 -13.25 10.05 -11.27
CA MET A 31 -13.79 11.42 -11.19
C MET A 31 -13.18 12.39 -12.21
N LEU A 32 -11.88 12.28 -12.51
CA LEU A 32 -11.17 13.24 -13.37
C LEU A 32 -10.96 12.73 -14.79
N SER A 33 -10.29 11.59 -14.96
CA SER A 33 -9.97 10.99 -16.26
C SER A 33 -9.09 9.74 -16.08
N SER A 34 -9.16 8.81 -17.03
CA SER A 34 -8.25 7.66 -17.12
C SER A 34 -6.77 8.05 -17.26
N THR A 35 -6.45 9.29 -17.65
CA THR A 35 -5.07 9.78 -17.70
C THR A 35 -4.40 9.78 -16.32
N VAL A 36 -5.18 9.91 -15.24
CA VAL A 36 -4.67 9.84 -13.86
C VAL A 36 -4.11 8.45 -13.53
N LEU A 37 -4.57 7.39 -14.21
CA LEU A 37 -4.03 6.05 -14.04
C LEU A 37 -2.56 5.96 -14.48
N VAL A 38 -2.13 6.76 -15.47
CA VAL A 38 -0.75 6.73 -15.96
C VAL A 38 0.26 7.11 -14.87
N ALA A 39 -0.08 8.10 -14.04
CA ALA A 39 0.74 8.50 -12.89
C ALA A 39 0.36 7.76 -11.59
N GLY A 40 -0.92 7.42 -11.43
CA GLY A 40 -1.44 6.76 -10.26
C GLY A 40 -0.95 5.31 -10.14
N VAL A 41 -1.03 4.52 -11.22
CA VAL A 41 -0.59 3.11 -11.24
C VAL A 41 0.86 2.93 -10.76
N PRO A 42 1.87 3.69 -11.25
CA PRO A 42 3.24 3.53 -10.75
C PRO A 42 3.38 3.95 -9.28
N VAL A 43 2.66 4.97 -8.81
CA VAL A 43 2.66 5.37 -7.39
C VAL A 43 2.05 4.29 -6.50
N THR A 44 0.90 3.74 -6.90
CA THR A 44 0.25 2.63 -6.21
C THR A 44 1.16 1.41 -6.20
N ALA A 45 1.72 1.03 -7.35
CA ALA A 45 2.63 -0.11 -7.48
C ALA A 45 3.88 0.04 -6.60
N TRP A 46 4.44 1.25 -6.50
CA TRP A 46 5.59 1.52 -5.62
C TRP A 46 5.25 1.35 -4.14
N LEU A 47 4.09 1.86 -3.70
CA LEU A 47 3.62 1.68 -2.32
C LEU A 47 3.30 0.22 -2.01
N THR A 48 2.67 -0.50 -2.94
CA THR A 48 2.40 -1.93 -2.82
C THR A 48 3.70 -2.74 -2.76
N TYR A 49 4.69 -2.43 -3.60
CA TYR A 49 6.01 -3.06 -3.57
C TYR A 49 6.70 -2.83 -2.21
N ARG A 50 6.65 -1.60 -1.69
CA ARG A 50 7.22 -1.27 -0.37
C ARG A 50 6.52 -2.03 0.76
N TRP A 51 5.21 -2.25 0.66
CA TRP A 51 4.46 -3.07 1.60
C TRP A 51 4.85 -4.55 1.50
N LEU A 52 4.90 -5.11 0.29
CA LEU A 52 5.30 -6.52 0.06
C LEU A 52 6.74 -6.79 0.51
N ARG A 53 7.68 -5.88 0.20
CA ARG A 53 9.07 -5.97 0.65
C ARG A 53 9.18 -5.94 2.17
N TYR A 54 8.46 -5.03 2.84
CA TYR A 54 8.41 -5.00 4.29
C TYR A 54 7.74 -6.26 4.87
N ARG A 55 6.77 -6.84 4.17
CA ARG A 55 6.17 -8.11 4.58
C ARG A 55 7.17 -9.27 4.45
N ALA A 56 7.97 -9.29 3.38
CA ALA A 56 8.98 -10.31 3.09
C ALA A 56 10.19 -10.24 4.05
N GLU A 57 10.72 -9.05 4.32
CA GLU A 57 11.85 -8.83 5.24
C GLU A 57 11.54 -9.30 6.67
N TRP A 58 10.27 -9.27 7.07
CA TRP A 58 9.83 -9.61 8.42
C TRP A 58 9.11 -10.95 8.52
N GLY A 59 9.06 -11.74 7.43
CA GLY A 59 8.44 -13.07 7.41
C GLY A 59 6.96 -13.07 7.81
N LEU A 60 6.25 -11.96 7.55
CA LEU A 60 4.87 -11.77 8.01
C LEU A 60 3.89 -12.51 7.08
N ARG A 61 3.51 -13.73 7.47
CA ARG A 61 2.36 -14.44 6.88
C ARG A 61 1.07 -13.92 7.54
N PHE A 62 0.15 -13.40 6.72
CA PHE A 62 -1.22 -13.06 7.12
C PHE A 62 -2.13 -14.22 6.72
#